data_AF-A0A349LZF2-F1
#
_entry.id   AF-A0A349LZF2-F1
#
_cell.length_a   1.000
_cell.length_b   1.000
_cell.length_c   1.000
_cell.angle_alpha   90.00
_cell.angle_beta   90.00
_cell.angle_gamma   90.00
#
_symmetry.space_group_name_H-M   'P 1'
#
loop_
_entity.id
_entity.type
_entity.pdbx_description
1 polymer ?
#
loop_
_entity_poly.entity_id
_entity_poly.type
_entity_poly.pdbx_seq_one_letter_code
_entity_poly.pdbx_strand_id
1 'polypeptide(L)'
;MTKPITGQYEYLHRSGVGLDYFTSRIDRLILQTSGRFILIIQESSRVANAAKSFINGQQIATNAPEIRREGTYTAQGNAISFRFDDGAVEDGQLAWNGEGMQFGPNFFNKVSDSTLLPSTHRMKKDMDDIAKGIKIAGTIGSMAIKAAKTIQDTIQTSQEPGSAQNHNASSPPASQTSQSVPASPSAQAAPSSPNTVAPRPPTQTHVAPQQTEREALFCDQCGARARPGKRFCNNCGAQLP
;
A
#
# COMPACT_ATOMS: atom_id res chain seq x y z
N MET A 1 12.53 -17.20 30.97
CA MET A 1 11.96 -17.93 29.81
C MET A 1 11.85 -16.95 28.66
N THR A 2 12.57 -17.19 27.56
CA THR A 2 12.46 -16.39 26.32
C THR A 2 11.08 -16.59 25.71
N LYS A 3 10.39 -15.51 25.34
CA LYS A 3 9.08 -15.60 24.67
C LYS A 3 9.22 -16.43 23.38
N PRO A 4 8.24 -17.30 23.07
CA PRO A 4 8.28 -18.07 21.83
C PRO A 4 8.21 -17.13 20.62
N ILE A 5 9.09 -17.36 19.65
CA ILE A 5 9.13 -16.61 18.38
C ILE A 5 8.05 -17.06 17.39
N THR A 6 7.28 -18.09 17.73
CA THR A 6 6.17 -18.56 16.90
C THR A 6 5.01 -17.57 16.95
N GLY A 7 4.26 -17.49 15.86
CA GLY A 7 3.12 -16.59 15.74
C GLY A 7 3.01 -15.96 14.36
N GLN A 8 2.15 -14.95 14.26
CA GLN A 8 1.98 -14.13 13.06
C GLN A 8 2.69 -12.80 13.23
N TYR A 9 3.39 -12.41 12.17
CA TYR A 9 4.11 -11.17 12.06
C TYR A 9 3.64 -10.43 10.80
N GLU A 10 3.52 -9.11 10.88
CA GLU A 10 3.07 -8.29 9.75
C GLU A 10 3.98 -7.10 9.51
N TYR A 11 4.23 -6.83 8.23
CA TYR A 11 4.85 -5.61 7.77
C TYR A 11 3.84 -4.79 6.97
N LEU A 12 3.57 -3.57 7.45
CA LEU A 12 2.62 -2.66 6.81
C LEU A 12 3.37 -1.63 5.98
N HIS A 13 3.18 -1.70 4.66
CA HIS A 13 3.60 -0.66 3.74
C HIS A 13 2.58 0.48 3.78
N ARG A 14 2.76 1.40 4.74
CA ARG A 14 1.85 2.52 4.95
C ARG A 14 1.89 3.51 3.79
N SER A 15 0.72 3.89 3.31
CA SER A 15 0.52 4.91 2.27
C SER A 15 0.56 6.34 2.84
N GLY A 16 0.34 6.51 4.15
CA GLY A 16 0.28 7.82 4.82
C GLY A 16 -1.04 8.57 4.65
N VAL A 17 -1.99 8.05 3.86
CA VAL A 17 -3.27 8.72 3.54
C VAL A 17 -4.45 8.28 4.41
N GLY A 18 -4.21 7.42 5.41
CA GLY A 18 -5.25 6.82 6.25
C GLY A 18 -5.97 5.66 5.57
N LEU A 19 -6.94 5.07 6.28
CA LEU A 19 -7.66 3.85 5.86
C LEU A 19 -6.69 2.72 5.51
N ASP A 20 -5.80 2.40 6.44
CA ASP A 20 -4.64 1.52 6.21
C ASP A 20 -5.09 0.16 5.67
N TYR A 21 -6.23 -0.35 6.13
CA TYR A 21 -6.82 -1.61 5.63
C TYR A 21 -6.95 -1.66 4.09
N PHE A 22 -7.29 -0.53 3.48
CA PHE A 22 -7.56 -0.43 2.04
C PHE A 22 -6.35 0.04 1.24
N THR A 23 -5.59 0.98 1.81
CA THR A 23 -4.55 1.73 1.10
C THR A 23 -3.16 1.16 1.34
N SER A 24 -2.95 0.44 2.45
CA SER A 24 -1.67 -0.22 2.73
C SER A 24 -1.59 -1.58 2.05
N ARG A 25 -0.36 -2.00 1.82
CA ARG A 25 -0.01 -3.37 1.46
C ARG A 25 0.51 -4.05 2.71
N ILE A 26 0.05 -5.28 2.98
CA ILE A 26 0.38 -6.00 4.20
C ILE A 26 1.08 -7.29 3.82
N ASP A 27 2.35 -7.41 4.21
CA ASP A 27 3.07 -8.67 4.10
C ASP A 27 2.94 -9.42 5.43
N ARG A 28 2.74 -10.74 5.37
CA ARG A 28 2.55 -11.59 6.54
C ARG A 28 3.60 -12.68 6.59
N LEU A 29 4.23 -12.82 7.75
CA LEU A 29 5.16 -13.90 8.04
C LEU A 29 4.64 -14.72 9.22
N ILE A 30 4.42 -16.01 8.99
CA ILE A 30 3.86 -16.93 9.98
C ILE A 30 4.94 -17.92 10.37
N LEU A 31 5.36 -17.91 11.63
CA LEU A 31 6.33 -18.83 12.19
C LEU A 31 5.63 -19.94 12.99
N GLN A 32 5.81 -21.19 12.58
CA GLN A 32 5.18 -22.36 13.20
C GLN A 32 6.13 -23.07 14.16
N THR A 33 5.57 -23.73 15.18
CA THR A 33 6.33 -24.54 16.16
C THR A 33 7.10 -25.71 15.53
N SER A 34 6.71 -26.14 14.33
CA SER A 34 7.39 -27.17 13.55
C SER A 34 8.73 -26.72 12.93
N GLY A 35 9.08 -25.44 13.04
CA GLY A 35 10.23 -24.86 12.31
C GLY A 35 9.91 -24.53 10.85
N ARG A 36 8.64 -24.61 10.44
CA ARG A 36 8.16 -24.14 9.13
C ARG A 36 7.72 -22.68 9.20
N PHE A 37 7.85 -21.97 8.09
CA PHE A 37 7.27 -20.64 7.94
C PHE A 37 6.48 -20.49 6.64
N ILE A 38 5.57 -19.53 6.65
CA ILE A 38 4.83 -19.09 5.46
C ILE A 38 5.01 -17.58 5.36
N LEU A 39 5.47 -17.11 4.21
CA LEU A 39 5.56 -15.69 3.86
C LEU A 39 4.51 -15.40 2.78
N ILE A 40 3.62 -14.47 3.07
CA ILE A 40 2.60 -13.98 2.13
C ILE A 40 2.94 -12.52 1.85
N ILE A 41 3.26 -12.22 0.59
CA ILE A 41 3.56 -10.85 0.14
C ILE A 41 2.37 -10.38 -0.67
N GLN A 42 1.76 -9.29 -0.24
CA GLN A 42 0.69 -8.68 -1.02
C GLN A 42 1.35 -7.85 -2.14
N GLU A 43 0.95 -8.01 -3.40
CA GLU A 43 1.62 -7.30 -4.50
C GLU A 43 1.20 -5.82 -4.56
N SER A 44 -0.09 -5.56 -4.35
CA SER A 44 -0.71 -4.23 -4.44
C SER A 44 -1.72 -4.01 -3.32
N SER A 45 -1.97 -2.76 -2.92
CA SER A 45 -3.05 -2.46 -1.96
C SER A 45 -4.42 -2.85 -2.53
N ARG A 46 -5.42 -3.06 -1.65
CA ARG A 46 -6.78 -3.45 -2.08
C ARG A 46 -7.41 -2.40 -2.99
N VAL A 47 -7.21 -1.12 -2.68
CA VAL A 47 -7.69 0.00 -3.52
C VAL A 47 -6.95 0.06 -4.85
N ALA A 48 -5.63 -0.11 -4.87
CA ALA A 48 -4.88 -0.13 -6.13
C ALA A 48 -5.33 -1.28 -7.04
N ASN A 49 -5.57 -2.46 -6.47
CA ASN A 49 -6.09 -3.60 -7.22
C ASN A 49 -7.51 -3.32 -7.76
N ALA A 50 -8.40 -2.81 -6.92
CA ALA A 50 -9.76 -2.46 -7.32
C ALA A 50 -9.80 -1.42 -8.44
N ALA A 51 -8.94 -0.39 -8.36
CA ALA A 51 -8.80 0.63 -9.39
C ALA A 51 -8.29 0.02 -10.71
N LYS A 52 -7.31 -0.89 -10.65
CA LYS A 52 -6.80 -1.60 -11.82
C LYS A 52 -7.89 -2.47 -12.48
N SER A 53 -8.67 -3.22 -11.70
CA SER A 53 -9.79 -4.00 -12.22
C SER A 53 -10.83 -3.12 -12.91
N PHE A 54 -11.17 -1.98 -12.30
CA PHE A 54 -12.13 -1.02 -12.87
C PHE A 54 -11.66 -0.44 -14.21
N ILE A 55 -10.40 0.01 -14.28
CA ILE A 55 -9.80 0.55 -15.52
C ILE A 55 -9.82 -0.51 -16.64
N ASN A 56 -9.62 -1.78 -16.29
CA ASN A 56 -9.62 -2.88 -17.24
C ASN A 56 -11.03 -3.43 -17.57
N GLY A 57 -12.11 -2.82 -17.05
CA GLY A 57 -13.49 -3.29 -17.26
C GLY A 57 -13.81 -4.64 -16.61
N GLN A 58 -13.00 -5.06 -15.64
CA GLN A 58 -13.18 -6.31 -14.91
C GLN A 58 -14.05 -6.11 -13.67
N GLN A 59 -14.69 -7.19 -13.20
CA GLN A 59 -15.38 -7.17 -11.92
C GLN A 59 -14.39 -6.79 -10.81
N ILE A 60 -14.78 -5.86 -9.95
CA ILE A 60 -13.92 -5.33 -8.89
C ILE A 60 -13.65 -6.44 -7.88
N ALA A 61 -12.42 -6.96 -7.87
CA ALA A 61 -11.95 -7.91 -6.87
C ALA A 61 -11.31 -7.15 -5.70
N THR A 62 -11.86 -7.33 -4.50
CA THR A 62 -11.34 -6.72 -3.25
C THR A 62 -10.19 -7.51 -2.63
N ASN A 63 -9.94 -8.72 -3.15
CA ASN A 63 -8.79 -9.54 -2.81
C ASN A 63 -7.61 -9.08 -3.67
N ALA A 64 -6.63 -8.46 -3.02
CA ALA A 64 -5.39 -8.11 -3.69
C ALA A 64 -4.62 -9.40 -4.04
N PRO A 65 -3.88 -9.43 -5.16
CA PRO A 65 -2.98 -10.53 -5.48
C PRO A 65 -1.95 -10.72 -4.37
N GLU A 66 -1.71 -11.98 -4.00
CA GLU A 66 -0.78 -12.37 -2.95
C GLU A 66 0.16 -13.46 -3.50
N ILE A 67 1.45 -13.30 -3.23
CA ILE A 67 2.46 -14.32 -3.48
C ILE A 67 2.70 -15.06 -2.17
N ARG A 68 2.53 -16.38 -2.18
CA ARG A 68 2.83 -17.25 -1.03
C ARG A 68 4.16 -17.97 -1.27
N ARG A 69 5.08 -17.85 -0.32
CA ARG A 69 6.34 -18.59 -0.25
C ARG A 69 6.41 -19.33 1.07
N GLU A 70 7.05 -20.48 1.07
CA GLU A 70 7.20 -21.32 2.26
C GLU A 70 8.63 -21.78 2.43
N GLY A 71 8.93 -22.25 3.64
CA GLY A 71 10.24 -22.78 3.93
C GLY A 71 10.38 -23.27 5.36
N THR A 72 11.63 -23.53 5.73
CA THR A 72 12.07 -23.87 7.08
C THR A 72 12.87 -22.73 7.67
N TYR A 73 12.78 -22.51 8.97
CA TYR A 73 13.60 -21.53 9.68
C TYR A 73 14.34 -22.17 10.85
N THR A 74 15.50 -21.62 11.18
CA THR A 74 16.28 -21.97 12.36
C THR A 74 16.64 -20.72 13.13
N ALA A 75 16.42 -20.71 14.44
CA ALA A 75 16.74 -19.59 15.31
C ALA A 75 17.91 -19.94 16.24
N GLN A 76 18.91 -19.06 16.32
CA GLN A 76 20.05 -19.15 17.22
C GLN A 76 20.23 -17.81 17.94
N GLY A 77 19.83 -17.76 19.21
CA GLY A 77 19.76 -16.49 19.95
C GLY A 77 18.78 -15.53 19.27
N ASN A 78 19.27 -14.36 18.86
CA ASN A 78 18.48 -13.38 18.12
C ASN A 78 18.59 -13.52 16.60
N ALA A 79 19.51 -14.34 16.09
CA ALA A 79 19.65 -14.55 14.66
C ALA A 79 18.69 -15.64 14.19
N ILE A 80 18.05 -15.43 13.04
CA ILE A 80 17.13 -16.38 12.43
C ILE A 80 17.54 -16.53 10.97
N SER A 81 17.70 -17.77 10.51
CA SER A 81 17.94 -18.06 9.10
C SER A 81 16.70 -18.73 8.51
N PHE A 82 16.26 -18.22 7.37
CA PHE A 82 15.11 -18.69 6.62
C PHE A 82 15.59 -19.35 5.35
N ARG A 83 15.17 -20.60 5.13
CA ARG A 83 15.43 -21.34 3.91
C ARG A 83 14.13 -21.66 3.23
N PHE A 84 13.89 -21.01 2.10
CA PHE A 84 12.72 -21.22 1.27
C PHE A 84 12.77 -22.57 0.56
N ASP A 85 11.60 -23.10 0.22
CA ASP A 85 11.47 -24.37 -0.52
C ASP A 85 12.00 -24.27 -1.96
N ASP A 86 12.09 -23.06 -2.51
CA ASP A 86 12.73 -22.76 -3.81
C ASP A 86 14.26 -22.71 -3.74
N GLY A 87 14.84 -22.94 -2.55
CA GLY A 87 16.29 -22.94 -2.32
C GLY A 87 16.87 -21.57 -1.94
N ALA A 88 16.09 -20.49 -1.99
CA ALA A 88 16.55 -19.19 -1.54
C ALA A 88 16.80 -19.20 -0.02
N VAL A 89 17.77 -18.39 0.42
CA VAL A 89 18.10 -18.21 1.84
C VAL A 89 18.01 -16.73 2.16
N GLU A 90 17.42 -16.41 3.31
CA GLU A 90 17.28 -15.06 3.80
C GLU A 90 17.52 -15.04 5.31
N ASP A 91 18.26 -14.04 5.78
CA ASP A 91 18.55 -13.89 7.20
C ASP A 91 17.60 -12.87 7.83
N GLY A 92 17.34 -13.08 9.10
CA GLY A 92 16.53 -12.21 9.93
C GLY A 92 17.05 -12.12 11.35
N GLN A 93 16.50 -11.16 12.08
CA GLN A 93 16.91 -10.89 13.45
C GLN A 93 15.69 -10.60 14.32
N LEU A 94 15.54 -11.35 15.42
CA LEU A 94 14.50 -11.09 16.39
C LEU A 94 14.82 -9.80 17.16
N ALA A 95 13.80 -8.96 17.35
CA ALA A 95 13.91 -7.82 18.25
C ALA A 95 14.13 -8.30 19.69
N TRP A 96 14.95 -7.57 20.44
CA TRP A 96 15.30 -7.91 21.83
C TRP A 96 14.09 -8.00 22.77
N ASN A 97 13.00 -7.27 22.45
CA ASN A 97 11.75 -7.27 23.21
C ASN A 97 10.77 -8.40 22.78
N GLY A 98 11.09 -9.13 21.70
CA GLY A 98 10.24 -10.18 21.13
C GLY A 98 8.98 -9.67 20.42
N GLU A 99 8.84 -8.35 20.25
CA GLU A 99 7.65 -7.73 19.63
C GLU A 99 7.74 -7.66 18.11
N GLY A 100 8.86 -8.04 17.52
CA GLY A 100 9.04 -8.01 16.09
C GLY A 100 10.31 -8.72 15.64
N MET A 101 10.50 -8.71 14.34
CA MET A 101 11.59 -9.41 13.69
C MET A 101 11.97 -8.66 12.40
N GLN A 102 13.25 -8.41 12.24
CA GLN A 102 13.82 -8.00 10.97
C GLN A 102 13.86 -9.21 10.04
N PHE A 103 13.37 -9.04 8.82
CA PHE A 103 13.40 -10.04 7.75
C PHE A 103 13.77 -9.31 6.45
N GLY A 104 14.97 -9.59 5.94
CA GLY A 104 15.55 -8.80 4.85
C GLY A 104 15.58 -7.30 5.21
N PRO A 105 15.08 -6.40 4.35
CA PRO A 105 15.04 -4.96 4.64
C PRO A 105 13.87 -4.55 5.54
N ASN A 106 12.92 -5.45 5.81
CA ASN A 106 11.64 -5.10 6.44
C ASN A 106 11.58 -5.52 7.91
N PHE A 107 10.95 -4.69 8.75
CA PHE A 107 10.69 -5.01 10.14
C PHE A 107 9.25 -5.46 10.34
N PHE A 108 9.05 -6.75 10.58
CA PHE A 108 7.74 -7.31 10.83
C PHE A 108 7.39 -7.25 12.32
N ASN A 109 6.20 -6.73 12.63
CA ASN A 109 5.69 -6.63 13.98
C ASN A 109 4.91 -7.89 14.33
N LYS A 110 5.11 -8.44 15.53
CA LYS A 110 4.34 -9.58 16.01
C LYS A 110 2.91 -9.11 16.29
N VAL A 111 1.94 -9.69 15.57
CA VAL A 111 0.52 -9.33 15.71
C VAL A 111 -0.28 -10.38 16.47
N SER A 112 0.23 -11.61 16.57
CA SER A 112 -0.42 -12.72 17.26
C SER A 112 0.61 -13.77 17.67
N ASP A 113 0.44 -14.36 18.85
CA ASP A 113 1.17 -15.58 19.25
C ASP A 113 0.57 -16.83 18.58
N SER A 114 -0.68 -16.75 18.13
CA SER A 114 -1.34 -17.80 17.37
C SER A 114 -0.94 -17.73 15.90
N THR A 115 -0.77 -18.89 15.28
CA THR A 115 -0.51 -19.00 13.84
C THR A 115 -1.80 -18.99 13.00
N LEU A 116 -2.97 -19.17 13.63
CA LEU A 116 -4.23 -19.40 12.94
C LEU A 116 -5.06 -18.12 12.73
N LEU A 117 -5.01 -17.18 13.67
CA LEU A 117 -5.89 -16.01 13.67
C LEU A 117 -5.12 -14.71 13.93
N PRO A 118 -5.44 -13.64 13.19
CA PRO A 118 -5.00 -12.29 13.54
C PRO A 118 -5.56 -11.91 14.92
N SER A 119 -4.86 -11.05 15.65
CA SER A 119 -5.35 -10.63 16.98
C SER A 119 -6.68 -9.89 16.89
N THR A 120 -7.48 -10.01 17.95
CA THR A 120 -8.77 -9.31 18.09
C THR A 120 -8.62 -7.80 17.97
N HIS A 121 -7.51 -7.24 18.46
CA HIS A 121 -7.17 -5.83 18.31
C HIS A 121 -7.01 -5.42 16.84
N ARG A 122 -6.34 -6.26 16.04
CA ARG A 122 -6.19 -6.00 14.60
C ARG A 122 -7.53 -6.06 13.88
N MET A 123 -8.34 -7.07 14.18
CA MET A 123 -9.67 -7.20 13.57
C MET A 123 -10.55 -5.99 13.87
N LYS A 124 -10.50 -5.45 15.09
CA LYS A 124 -11.21 -4.23 15.46
C LYS A 124 -10.76 -3.03 14.63
N LYS A 125 -9.44 -2.78 14.52
CA LYS A 125 -8.91 -1.69 13.69
C LYS A 125 -9.34 -1.84 12.22
N ASP A 126 -9.25 -3.04 11.68
CA ASP A 126 -9.65 -3.31 10.30
C ASP A 126 -11.16 -3.05 10.10
N MET A 127 -12.02 -3.44 11.05
CA MET A 127 -13.45 -3.11 11.00
C MET A 127 -13.71 -1.60 11.06
N ASP A 128 -12.99 -0.85 11.89
CA ASP A 128 -13.13 0.61 11.98
C ASP A 128 -12.73 1.28 10.65
N ASP A 129 -11.65 0.82 10.01
CA ASP A 129 -11.22 1.31 8.71
C ASP A 129 -12.24 0.96 7.61
N ILE A 130 -12.79 -0.27 7.63
CA ILE A 130 -13.87 -0.69 6.74
C ILE A 130 -15.10 0.20 6.89
N ALA A 131 -15.54 0.46 8.13
CA ALA A 131 -16.70 1.30 8.41
C ALA A 131 -16.48 2.75 7.90
N LYS A 132 -15.28 3.31 8.11
CA LYS A 132 -14.92 4.63 7.57
C LYS A 132 -14.91 4.63 6.04
N GLY A 133 -14.33 3.59 5.42
CA GLY A 133 -14.29 3.44 3.97
C GLY A 133 -15.69 3.39 3.36
N ILE A 134 -16.61 2.61 3.94
CA ILE A 134 -18.01 2.51 3.50
C ILE A 134 -18.71 3.88 3.60
N LYS A 135 -18.51 4.61 4.70
CA LYS A 135 -19.10 5.94 4.89
C LYS A 135 -18.63 6.93 3.82
N ILE A 136 -17.35 6.92 3.47
CA ILE A 136 -16.78 7.75 2.42
C ILE A 136 -17.35 7.35 1.05
N ALA A 137 -17.35 6.05 0.74
CA ALA A 137 -17.88 5.54 -0.52
C ALA A 137 -19.37 5.87 -0.71
N GLY A 138 -20.19 5.72 0.35
CA GLY A 138 -21.61 6.08 0.31
C GLY A 138 -21.85 7.57 0.06
N THR A 139 -20.99 8.43 0.62
CA THR A 139 -21.06 9.89 0.38
C THR A 139 -20.74 10.22 -1.08
N ILE A 140 -19.66 9.65 -1.63
CA ILE A 140 -19.24 9.89 -3.03
C ILE A 140 -20.25 9.30 -4.00
N GLY A 141 -20.71 8.06 -3.79
CA GLY A 141 -21.72 7.41 -4.63
C GLY A 141 -23.03 8.19 -4.68
N SER A 142 -23.47 8.73 -3.54
CA SER A 142 -24.67 9.58 -3.48
C SER A 142 -24.51 10.88 -4.27
N MET A 143 -23.32 11.48 -4.27
CA MET A 143 -23.01 12.66 -5.08
C MET A 143 -22.96 12.33 -6.58
N ALA A 144 -22.36 11.20 -6.96
CA ALA A 144 -22.29 10.75 -8.34
C ALA A 144 -23.68 10.45 -8.92
N ILE A 145 -24.56 9.78 -8.16
CA ILE A 145 -25.95 9.52 -8.58
C ILE A 145 -26.72 10.83 -8.75
N LYS A 146 -26.56 11.78 -7.81
CA LYS A 146 -27.19 13.10 -7.93
C LYS A 146 -26.69 13.86 -9.16
N ALA A 147 -25.37 13.89 -9.40
CA ALA A 147 -24.78 14.54 -10.56
C ALA A 147 -25.24 13.89 -11.88
N ALA A 148 -25.26 12.55 -11.95
CA ALA A 148 -25.76 11.81 -13.10
C ALA A 148 -27.24 12.13 -13.37
N LYS A 149 -28.07 12.17 -12.33
CA LYS A 149 -29.48 12.53 -12.45
C LYS A 149 -29.67 13.98 -12.92
N THR A 150 -28.90 14.94 -12.38
CA THR A 150 -28.93 16.34 -12.84
C THR A 150 -28.52 16.47 -14.31
N ILE A 151 -27.51 15.72 -14.77
CA ILE A 151 -27.11 15.70 -16.18
C ILE A 151 -28.21 15.08 -17.04
N GLN A 152 -28.81 13.97 -16.61
CA GLN A 152 -29.88 13.30 -17.33
C GLN A 152 -31.15 14.17 -17.43
N ASP A 153 -31.54 14.82 -16.34
CA ASP A 153 -32.66 15.77 -16.32
C ASP A 153 -32.37 16.99 -17.21
N THR A 154 -31.13 17.48 -17.27
CA THR A 154 -30.74 18.60 -18.17
C THR A 154 -30.78 18.19 -19.66
N ILE A 155 -30.32 16.98 -19.99
CA ILE A 155 -30.37 16.45 -21.36
C ILE A 155 -31.82 16.18 -21.79
N GLN A 156 -32.68 15.71 -20.89
CA GLN A 156 -34.10 15.45 -21.17
C GLN A 156 -34.94 16.73 -21.26
N THR A 157 -34.57 17.78 -20.51
CA THR A 157 -35.22 19.11 -20.57
C THR A 157 -34.81 19.91 -21.82
N SER A 158 -33.79 19.45 -22.57
CA SER A 158 -33.42 20.06 -23.86
C SER A 158 -34.28 19.58 -25.05
N GLN A 159 -35.28 18.71 -24.81
CA GLN A 159 -36.32 18.38 -25.79
C GLN A 159 -37.67 18.95 -25.32
N GLU A 160 -37.95 20.19 -25.71
CA GLU A 160 -39.31 20.73 -25.68
C GLU A 160 -40.17 20.09 -26.80
N PRO A 161 -41.50 19.94 -26.57
CA PRO A 161 -42.40 19.23 -27.45
C PRO A 161 -42.92 20.13 -28.58
N GLY A 162 -42.37 19.97 -29.78
CA GLY A 162 -42.93 20.48 -31.02
C GLY A 162 -43.75 19.39 -31.74
N SER A 163 -45.05 19.60 -31.83
CA SER A 163 -46.02 18.72 -32.48
C SER A 163 -45.79 18.53 -33.99
N ALA A 164 -45.79 17.26 -34.39
CA ALA A 164 -46.30 16.65 -35.64
C ALA A 164 -45.94 17.26 -37.03
N GLN A 165 -45.16 16.50 -37.82
CA GLN A 165 -45.60 16.15 -39.18
C GLN A 165 -44.97 14.86 -39.72
N ASN A 166 -45.80 14.15 -40.47
CA ASN A 166 -45.72 12.81 -41.05
C ASN A 166 -44.74 12.72 -42.24
N HIS A 167 -44.04 11.59 -42.42
CA HIS A 167 -43.92 10.81 -43.67
C HIS A 167 -42.62 9.99 -43.81
N ASN A 168 -42.81 8.65 -43.78
CA ASN A 168 -42.40 7.63 -44.75
C ASN A 168 -41.03 7.71 -45.49
N ALA A 169 -40.27 6.62 -45.28
CA ALA A 169 -39.50 5.82 -46.26
C ALA A 169 -38.13 6.29 -46.83
N SER A 170 -37.23 5.29 -46.84
CA SER A 170 -36.16 5.00 -47.82
C SER A 170 -34.72 5.38 -47.46
N SER A 171 -33.86 4.36 -47.37
CA SER A 171 -32.38 4.43 -47.55
C SER A 171 -32.03 4.25 -49.05
N PRO A 172 -30.74 4.27 -49.47
CA PRO A 172 -29.64 5.23 -49.34
C PRO A 172 -29.20 5.73 -50.77
N PRO A 173 -28.10 6.52 -50.97
CA PRO A 173 -26.76 5.91 -51.13
C PRO A 173 -25.54 6.75 -50.69
N ALA A 174 -24.47 6.01 -50.37
CA ALA A 174 -23.03 6.21 -50.58
C ALA A 174 -22.41 7.62 -50.83
N SER A 175 -21.35 7.93 -50.06
CA SER A 175 -19.94 8.12 -50.51
C SER A 175 -19.18 9.23 -49.76
N GLN A 176 -17.85 9.08 -49.70
CA GLN A 176 -16.79 10.04 -49.28
C GLN A 176 -16.42 9.98 -47.79
N THR A 177 -15.48 9.12 -47.37
CA THR A 177 -14.01 9.24 -47.52
C THR A 177 -13.48 10.66 -47.32
N SER A 178 -12.83 10.88 -46.17
CA SER A 178 -11.61 11.70 -46.05
C SER A 178 -10.88 11.41 -44.74
N GLN A 179 -9.83 10.61 -44.87
CA GLN A 179 -8.71 10.52 -43.95
C GLN A 179 -7.99 11.87 -43.89
N SER A 180 -7.48 12.26 -42.73
CA SER A 180 -6.31 13.14 -42.66
C SER A 180 -5.50 12.86 -41.39
N VAL A 181 -4.40 12.12 -41.60
CA VAL A 181 -3.22 12.09 -40.73
C VAL A 181 -2.24 13.12 -41.28
N PRO A 182 -1.59 13.91 -40.40
CA PRO A 182 -0.20 14.31 -40.64
C PRO A 182 0.63 13.96 -39.39
N ALA A 183 1.59 13.05 -39.49
CA ALA A 183 2.96 13.26 -39.97
C ALA A 183 3.93 13.30 -38.78
N SER A 184 4.61 12.18 -38.56
CA SER A 184 5.81 12.07 -37.73
C SER A 184 7.00 12.75 -38.42
N PRO A 185 7.89 13.41 -37.67
CA PRO A 185 9.28 13.57 -38.08
C PRO A 185 10.14 12.52 -37.36
N SER A 186 10.76 11.64 -38.15
CA SER A 186 11.92 10.84 -37.74
C SER A 186 13.19 11.52 -38.26
N ALA A 187 14.15 11.78 -37.38
CA ALA A 187 15.60 11.85 -37.67
C ALA A 187 16.32 11.89 -36.31
N GLN A 188 16.85 10.75 -35.83
CA GLN A 188 18.26 10.37 -35.95
C GLN A 188 19.24 11.44 -35.43
N ALA A 189 19.81 11.17 -34.26
CA ALA A 189 21.22 11.42 -33.95
C ALA A 189 21.68 10.53 -32.77
N ALA A 190 22.46 9.52 -33.09
CA ALA A 190 23.61 9.05 -32.30
C ALA A 190 24.84 9.22 -33.23
N PRO A 191 26.12 9.09 -32.80
CA PRO A 191 26.67 8.78 -31.47
C PRO A 191 27.86 9.69 -31.05
N SER A 192 28.26 9.73 -29.78
CA SER A 192 29.69 9.81 -29.37
C SER A 192 29.91 9.50 -27.87
N SER A 193 30.90 8.64 -27.62
CA SER A 193 31.44 8.15 -26.34
C SER A 193 32.46 9.17 -25.72
N PRO A 194 33.42 8.79 -24.85
CA PRO A 194 33.42 8.11 -23.54
C PRO A 194 34.13 8.96 -22.43
N ASN A 195 34.29 8.40 -21.23
CA ASN A 195 35.13 8.86 -20.08
C ASN A 195 34.53 10.02 -19.26
N THR A 196 34.49 9.99 -17.92
CA THR A 196 35.63 9.73 -17.04
C THR A 196 35.13 9.36 -15.64
N VAL A 197 35.62 8.24 -15.10
CA VAL A 197 35.57 7.92 -13.67
C VAL A 197 36.45 8.93 -12.94
N ALA A 198 35.83 9.85 -12.19
CA ALA A 198 36.54 10.70 -11.24
C ALA A 198 36.60 9.99 -9.88
N PRO A 199 37.79 9.76 -9.29
CA PRO A 199 37.91 9.30 -7.91
C PRO A 199 37.42 10.40 -6.97
N ARG A 200 36.45 10.09 -6.11
CA ARG A 200 36.13 10.96 -4.97
C ARG A 200 37.32 10.94 -3.99
N PRO A 201 37.86 12.10 -3.58
CA PRO A 201 38.83 12.17 -2.50
C PRO A 201 38.17 11.78 -1.16
N PRO A 202 38.90 11.09 -0.26
CA PRO A 202 38.43 10.87 1.10
C PRO A 202 38.61 12.19 1.85
N THR A 203 37.53 12.77 2.36
CA THR A 203 37.67 13.87 3.31
C THR A 203 36.60 13.80 4.38
N GLN A 204 37.12 13.61 5.58
CA GLN A 204 36.64 14.19 6.84
C GLN A 204 35.52 13.43 7.54
N THR A 205 36.00 12.51 8.39
CA THR A 205 35.58 12.34 9.78
C THR A 205 35.23 13.70 10.42
N HIS A 206 34.01 14.17 10.18
CA HIS A 206 33.39 15.16 11.04
C HIS A 206 32.98 14.44 12.32
N VAL A 207 33.84 14.59 13.34
CA VAL A 207 33.48 14.38 14.74
C VAL A 207 32.34 15.36 15.02
N ALA A 208 31.10 14.85 14.98
CA ALA A 208 29.95 15.61 15.44
C ALA A 208 30.12 15.84 16.96
N PRO A 209 29.90 17.06 17.46
CA PRO A 209 30.02 17.34 18.87
C PRO A 209 28.96 16.55 19.63
N GLN A 210 29.38 15.93 20.74
CA GLN A 210 28.51 15.37 21.77
C GLN A 210 27.37 16.34 22.08
N GLN A 211 26.21 16.09 21.52
CA GLN A 211 24.96 16.66 21.99
C GLN A 211 24.45 15.77 23.11
N THR A 212 24.59 16.28 24.31
CA THR A 212 23.92 15.88 25.55
C THR A 212 22.67 15.06 25.28
N GLU A 213 22.65 13.83 25.80
CA GLU A 213 21.46 12.98 25.93
C GLU A 213 20.33 13.79 26.58
N ARG A 214 19.54 14.48 25.76
CA ARG A 214 18.22 14.91 26.16
C ARG A 214 17.35 13.69 26.00
N GLU A 215 17.06 13.09 27.15
CA GLU A 215 16.18 11.96 27.36
C GLU A 215 15.03 12.00 26.34
N ALA A 216 14.96 10.98 25.50
CA ALA A 216 13.96 10.92 24.45
C ALA A 216 12.59 10.76 25.13
N LEU A 217 11.78 11.82 25.10
CA LEU A 217 10.40 11.76 25.59
C LEU A 217 9.58 10.96 24.57
N PHE A 218 8.78 10.01 25.05
CA PHE A 218 7.88 9.22 24.22
C PHE A 218 6.44 9.55 24.58
N CYS A 219 5.55 9.51 23.59
CA CYS A 219 4.13 9.74 23.82
C CYS A 219 3.48 8.52 24.46
N ASP A 220 2.88 8.68 25.65
CA ASP A 220 2.21 7.59 26.37
C ASP A 220 0.98 7.03 25.64
N GLN A 221 0.41 7.79 24.72
CA GLN A 221 -0.79 7.38 23.98
C GLN A 221 -0.48 6.60 22.69
N CYS A 222 0.68 6.82 22.06
CA CYS A 222 0.98 6.19 20.76
C CYS A 222 2.42 5.70 20.60
N GLY A 223 3.27 5.82 21.62
CA GLY A 223 4.67 5.38 21.61
C GLY A 223 5.60 6.17 20.69
N ALA A 224 5.11 7.22 20.02
CA ALA A 224 5.93 8.01 19.11
C ALA A 224 6.95 8.86 19.89
N ARG A 225 8.17 8.96 19.36
CA ARG A 225 9.20 9.83 19.93
C ARG A 225 8.77 11.30 19.81
N ALA A 226 8.67 11.97 20.94
CA ALA A 226 8.34 13.38 21.05
C ALA A 226 9.61 14.23 21.20
N ARG A 227 9.55 15.47 20.73
CA ARG A 227 10.60 16.46 20.97
C ARG A 227 10.33 17.19 22.29
N PRO A 228 11.33 17.40 23.15
CA PRO A 228 11.18 18.18 24.37
C PRO A 228 10.64 19.59 24.08
N GLY A 229 9.71 20.07 24.90
CA GLY A 229 9.12 21.42 24.80
C GLY A 229 7.88 21.53 23.90
N LYS A 230 7.33 20.43 23.39
CA LYS A 230 6.03 20.42 22.69
C LYS A 230 4.91 20.01 23.64
N ARG A 231 3.78 20.74 23.60
CA ARG A 231 2.59 20.45 24.42
C ARG A 231 1.76 19.28 23.89
N PHE A 232 1.89 18.95 22.60
CA PHE A 232 1.09 17.91 21.93
C PHE A 232 1.97 17.01 21.07
N CYS A 233 1.59 15.74 20.95
CA CYS A 233 2.22 14.75 20.10
C CYS A 233 1.91 15.00 18.62
N ASN A 234 2.94 15.05 17.77
CA ASN A 234 2.78 15.25 16.32
C ASN A 234 2.11 14.06 15.61
N ASN A 235 2.07 12.88 16.24
CA ASN A 235 1.55 11.68 15.62
C ASN A 235 0.08 11.40 15.97
N CYS A 236 -0.34 11.67 17.20
CA CYS A 236 -1.71 11.37 17.68
C CYS A 236 -2.47 12.57 18.25
N GLY A 237 -1.82 13.74 18.41
CA GLY A 237 -2.43 14.94 18.98
C GLY A 237 -2.62 14.92 20.50
N ALA A 238 -2.26 13.83 21.18
CA ALA A 238 -2.35 13.75 22.64
C ALA A 238 -1.44 14.76 23.34
N GLN A 239 -1.87 15.25 24.50
CA GLN A 239 -1.07 16.14 25.32
C GLN A 239 0.13 15.37 25.89
N LEU A 240 1.33 15.94 25.75
CA LEU A 240 2.56 15.36 26.30
C LEU A 240 2.73 15.81 27.76
N PRO A 241 3.30 14.96 28.64
CA PRO A 241 3.59 15.33 30.03
C PRO A 241 4.58 16.48 30.15
#